data_AF-A0A3M6I389-F1
#
_entry.id   AF-A0A3M6I389-F1
#
_cell.length_a   1.000
_cell.length_b   1.000
_cell.length_c   1.000
_cell.angle_alpha   90.00
_cell.angle_beta   90.00
_cell.angle_gamma   90.00
#
_symmetry.space_group_name_H-M   'P 1'
#
loop_
_entity.id
_entity.type
_entity.pdbx_description
1 polymer ?
#
loop_
_entity_poly.entity_id
_entity_poly.type
_entity_poly.pdbx_seq_one_letter_code
_entity_poly.pdbx_strand_id
1 'polypeptide(L)'
;MLAGVTLRGPGLALVLCRCRVPLSASQERKRHRIRITRSENTIMMRSHYCGQLNESLEGQEITLCGWVHRRRDHGGVIFLDIRDREGMAQVVFDPDRADSFAAADRVRSEYVVKVVGKVRARPAGAVNANMASGAIEVLGYELEVLNESETPPFPLNEYSDVGEETRLRYRFIDLRRPEMAEKLRLRSRITTSIRRYLDDNGFLDVETPILTRATPEGARDYLVPSRTHPGSFFALPQSPQLFKQLLMVAGFDRYYQIAKCFRDEDLRADRQPEFTQIDIETSFLNEEDIIGLTYNPLTKHYKLASDVDVNYMIQTLREA
;
A
#
# COMPACT_ATOMS: atom_id res chain seq x y z
N MET A 1 -63.33 -19.57 -4.02
CA MET A 1 -64.30 -18.46 -4.11
C MET A 1 -63.60 -17.29 -4.78
N LEU A 2 -64.25 -16.73 -5.81
CA LEU A 2 -63.74 -15.65 -6.66
C LEU A 2 -63.46 -14.37 -5.87
N ALA A 3 -62.40 -13.66 -6.24
CA ALA A 3 -62.43 -12.22 -6.49
C ALA A 3 -61.14 -11.80 -7.22
N GLY A 4 -61.30 -11.28 -8.45
CA GLY A 4 -60.24 -10.58 -9.16
C GLY A 4 -60.05 -9.15 -8.64
N VAL A 5 -59.04 -8.47 -9.17
CA VAL A 5 -59.06 -7.07 -9.70
C VAL A 5 -57.62 -6.55 -9.83
N THR A 6 -57.24 -6.42 -11.10
CA THR A 6 -56.51 -5.34 -11.81
C THR A 6 -55.44 -4.47 -11.14
N LEU A 7 -54.30 -4.39 -11.86
CA LEU A 7 -53.13 -3.52 -11.71
C LEU A 7 -53.40 -2.01 -11.86
N ARG A 8 -52.73 -1.17 -11.04
CA ARG A 8 -52.28 0.19 -11.41
C ARG A 8 -51.07 0.65 -10.57
N GLY A 9 -49.99 1.06 -11.27
CA GLY A 9 -49.17 2.23 -10.90
C GLY A 9 -47.88 2.01 -10.09
N PRO A 10 -46.78 2.76 -10.38
CA PRO A 10 -45.42 2.44 -9.95
C PRO A 10 -45.01 3.11 -8.63
N GLY A 11 -44.16 2.43 -7.87
CA GLY A 11 -43.50 3.02 -6.70
C GLY A 11 -42.51 2.03 -6.10
N LEU A 12 -41.21 2.24 -6.37
CA LEU A 12 -40.14 1.55 -5.66
C LEU A 12 -40.26 1.88 -4.16
N ALA A 13 -40.75 0.94 -3.37
CA ALA A 13 -40.59 0.93 -1.92
C ALA A 13 -39.58 -0.17 -1.57
N LEU A 14 -38.38 0.26 -1.19
CA LEU A 14 -37.32 -0.60 -0.68
C LEU A 14 -37.77 -1.17 0.68
N VAL A 15 -38.32 -2.39 0.70
CA VAL A 15 -38.69 -3.09 1.94
C VAL A 15 -37.43 -3.67 2.57
N LEU A 16 -36.81 -2.90 3.47
CA LEU A 16 -35.74 -3.39 4.34
C LEU A 16 -36.34 -4.32 5.40
N CYS A 17 -36.14 -5.62 5.20
CA CYS A 17 -36.44 -6.68 6.17
C CYS A 17 -35.65 -6.44 7.47
N ARG A 18 -36.37 -6.09 8.55
CA ARG A 18 -35.80 -5.97 9.90
C ARG A 18 -35.83 -7.34 10.58
N CYS A 19 -34.70 -8.03 10.61
CA CYS A 19 -34.45 -9.09 11.59
C CYS A 19 -34.41 -8.46 13.00
N ARG A 20 -35.41 -8.75 13.84
CA ARG A 20 -35.40 -8.44 15.28
C ARG A 20 -34.71 -9.59 16.01
N VAL A 21 -33.54 -9.32 16.56
CA VAL A 21 -32.96 -10.12 17.66
C VAL A 21 -33.32 -9.41 18.97
N PRO A 22 -33.94 -10.08 19.96
CA PRO A 22 -34.26 -9.44 21.23
C PRO A 22 -32.97 -9.32 22.07
N LEU A 23 -32.52 -8.08 22.32
CA LEU A 23 -31.49 -7.78 23.31
C LEU A 23 -32.16 -7.19 24.55
N SER A 24 -31.74 -7.70 25.70
CA SER A 24 -32.22 -7.35 27.04
C SER A 24 -32.00 -5.87 27.37
N ALA A 25 -32.93 -5.32 28.14
CA ALA A 25 -32.95 -3.93 28.56
C ALA A 25 -31.88 -3.66 29.63
N SER A 26 -30.82 -2.94 29.27
CA SER A 26 -30.09 -1.97 30.12
C SER A 26 -28.82 -1.53 29.42
N GLN A 27 -28.89 -0.46 28.64
CA GLN A 27 -27.77 0.45 28.31
C GLN A 27 -28.29 1.52 27.34
N GLU A 28 -28.45 2.74 27.84
CA GLU A 28 -28.76 3.92 27.03
C GLU A 28 -27.68 4.14 25.96
N ARG A 29 -28.01 3.88 24.70
CA ARG A 29 -27.16 4.24 23.57
C ARG A 29 -27.30 5.74 23.29
N LYS A 30 -26.35 6.54 23.79
CA LYS A 30 -26.09 7.91 23.29
C LYS A 30 -25.83 7.86 21.79
N ARG A 31 -26.84 8.20 20.97
CA ARG A 31 -26.69 8.37 19.51
C ARG A 31 -25.81 9.59 19.26
N HIS A 32 -24.51 9.38 19.07
CA HIS A 32 -23.63 10.41 18.51
C HIS A 32 -23.99 10.59 17.04
N ARG A 33 -24.78 11.62 16.76
CA ARG A 33 -25.10 12.06 15.42
C ARG A 33 -23.88 12.82 14.91
N ILE A 34 -22.98 12.14 14.20
CA ILE A 34 -21.85 12.79 13.51
C ILE A 34 -22.46 13.72 12.46
N ARG A 35 -22.49 15.01 12.77
CA ARG A 35 -22.86 16.07 11.83
C ARG A 35 -21.60 16.34 11.01
N ILE A 36 -21.54 15.80 9.79
CA ILE A 36 -20.52 16.20 8.82
C ILE A 36 -20.93 17.58 8.30
N THR A 37 -20.52 18.64 8.99
CA THR A 37 -20.52 19.99 8.42
C THR A 37 -19.38 20.05 7.41
N ARG A 38 -19.70 20.15 6.12
CA ARG A 38 -18.73 20.49 5.08
C ARG A 38 -18.14 21.87 5.42
N SER A 39 -16.91 21.88 5.93
CA SER A 39 -16.08 23.09 5.94
C SER A 39 -15.63 23.33 4.50
N GLU A 40 -16.00 24.47 3.92
CA GLU A 40 -15.64 24.90 2.56
C GLU A 40 -14.18 25.36 2.43
N ASN A 41 -13.27 24.80 3.24
CA ASN A 41 -11.85 25.02 3.14
C ASN A 41 -11.13 23.69 3.36
N THR A 42 -10.92 22.94 2.27
CA THR A 42 -9.93 21.85 2.25
C THR A 42 -8.55 22.50 2.26
N ILE A 43 -8.16 23.10 3.39
CA ILE A 43 -6.80 23.58 3.60
C ILE A 43 -5.94 22.31 3.63
N MET A 44 -5.14 22.11 2.58
CA MET A 44 -4.17 21.03 2.56
C MET A 44 -3.27 21.18 3.78
N MET A 45 -3.30 20.19 4.68
CA MET A 45 -2.52 20.21 5.92
C MET A 45 -1.00 20.24 5.67
N ARG A 46 -0.55 19.90 4.45
CA ARG A 46 0.85 19.83 4.02
C ARG A 46 0.98 20.62 2.72
N SER A 47 2.05 21.41 2.58
CA SER A 47 2.40 22.08 1.31
C SER A 47 3.44 21.30 0.51
N HIS A 48 4.44 20.71 1.16
CA HIS A 48 5.53 19.96 0.51
C HIS A 48 5.85 18.65 1.25
N TYR A 49 6.46 17.71 0.54
CA TYR A 49 7.02 16.52 1.17
C TYR A 49 8.45 16.76 1.66
N CYS A 50 8.81 16.15 2.78
CA CYS A 50 10.09 16.32 3.47
C CYS A 50 11.27 15.97 2.55
N GLY A 51 11.22 14.81 1.89
CA GLY A 51 12.32 14.36 1.02
C GLY A 51 12.44 15.09 -0.32
N GLN A 52 11.49 15.97 -0.66
CA GLN A 52 11.49 16.73 -1.93
C GLN A 52 12.00 18.16 -1.78
N LEU A 53 12.31 18.58 -0.55
CA LEU A 53 12.82 19.92 -0.32
C LEU A 53 14.23 20.06 -0.90
N ASN A 54 14.48 21.16 -1.60
CA ASN A 54 15.75 21.47 -2.22
C ASN A 54 16.04 22.99 -2.19
N GLU A 55 17.22 23.41 -2.66
CA GLU A 55 17.70 24.80 -2.61
C GLU A 55 16.80 25.80 -3.36
N SER A 56 16.04 25.37 -4.37
CA SER A 56 15.12 26.27 -5.09
C SER A 56 13.94 26.76 -4.23
N LEU A 57 13.70 26.10 -3.09
CA LEU A 57 12.67 26.48 -2.13
C LEU A 57 13.20 27.41 -1.03
N GLU A 58 14.46 27.81 -1.07
CA GLU A 58 15.04 28.69 -0.05
C GLU A 58 14.24 29.99 0.11
N GLY A 59 14.00 30.36 1.37
CA GLY A 59 13.23 31.54 1.72
C GLY A 59 11.71 31.37 1.67
N GLN A 60 11.19 30.23 1.19
CA GLN A 60 9.75 29.96 1.17
C GLN A 60 9.25 29.46 2.53
N GLU A 61 8.03 29.84 2.88
CA GLU A 61 7.31 29.28 4.01
C GLU A 61 6.56 28.02 3.57
N ILE A 62 6.72 26.94 4.32
CA ILE A 62 6.17 25.63 4.00
C ILE A 62 5.52 24.99 5.22
N THR A 63 4.64 24.02 4.95
CA THR A 63 4.01 23.17 5.96
C THR A 63 4.37 21.71 5.68
N LEU A 64 5.01 21.07 6.65
CA LEU A 64 5.37 19.66 6.61
C LEU A 64 4.48 18.88 7.57
N CYS A 65 4.05 17.69 7.15
CA CYS A 65 3.38 16.72 8.03
C CYS A 65 4.11 15.38 7.93
N GLY A 66 4.45 14.77 9.05
CA GLY A 66 5.18 13.51 9.08
C GLY A 66 5.38 12.93 10.47
N TRP A 67 6.28 11.97 10.55
CA TRP A 67 6.69 11.30 11.78
C TRP A 67 8.05 11.81 12.23
N VAL A 68 8.22 12.00 13.54
CA VAL A 68 9.51 12.39 14.10
C VAL A 68 10.43 11.17 14.12
N HIS A 69 11.36 11.10 13.18
CA HIS A 69 12.32 9.99 13.08
C HIS A 69 13.37 10.06 14.18
N ARG A 70 13.89 11.25 14.45
CA ARG A 70 14.89 11.50 15.49
C ARG A 70 14.73 12.91 16.06
N ARG A 71 14.88 13.02 17.38
CA ARG A 71 15.01 14.30 18.10
C ARG A 71 16.44 14.42 18.63
N ARG A 72 17.08 15.56 18.39
CA ARG A 72 18.40 15.91 18.93
C ARG A 72 18.26 17.24 19.66
N ASP A 73 18.75 17.29 20.89
CA ASP A 73 18.60 18.43 21.77
C ASP A 73 19.99 18.85 22.26
N HIS A 74 20.36 20.09 21.97
CA HIS A 74 21.64 20.69 22.37
C HIS A 74 21.44 21.78 23.44
N GLY A 75 20.27 21.83 24.10
CA GLY A 75 19.91 22.79 25.14
C GLY A 75 19.55 24.19 24.61
N GLY A 76 20.34 24.73 23.68
CA GLY A 76 20.08 26.02 23.03
C GLY A 76 19.41 25.92 21.65
N VAL A 77 19.22 24.70 21.13
CA VAL A 77 18.59 24.44 19.83
C VAL A 77 18.10 22.99 19.79
N ILE A 78 16.90 22.77 19.23
CA ILE A 78 16.32 21.43 19.05
C ILE A 78 16.23 21.13 17.55
N PHE A 79 16.72 19.95 17.15
CA PHE A 79 16.61 19.43 15.80
C PHE A 79 15.65 18.26 15.77
N LEU A 80 14.66 18.33 14.89
CA LEU A 80 13.76 17.23 14.56
C LEU A 80 14.00 16.78 13.14
N ASP A 81 14.30 15.49 12.94
CA ASP A 81 14.26 14.88 11.61
C ASP A 81 12.84 14.38 11.37
N ILE A 82 12.10 15.06 10.50
CA ILE A 82 10.72 14.70 10.14
C ILE A 82 10.77 13.82 8.90
N ARG A 83 10.17 12.64 9.00
CA ARG A 83 10.05 11.65 7.95
C ARG A 83 8.64 11.62 7.38
N ASP A 84 8.55 11.58 6.07
CA ASP A 84 7.34 11.17 5.37
C ASP A 84 7.68 10.14 4.29
N ARG A 85 6.75 9.94 3.35
CA ARG A 85 6.95 8.95 2.30
C ARG A 85 8.13 9.32 1.37
N GLU A 86 8.38 10.59 1.07
CA GLU A 86 9.39 10.96 0.08
C GLU A 86 10.79 11.01 0.69
N GLY A 87 10.90 11.05 2.02
CA GLY A 87 12.19 11.02 2.71
C GLY A 87 12.13 11.76 4.03
N MET A 88 13.26 12.36 4.41
CA MET A 88 13.42 13.09 5.66
C MET A 88 13.83 14.54 5.40
N ALA A 89 13.41 15.44 6.28
CA ALA A 89 13.87 16.83 6.34
C ALA A 89 14.20 17.20 7.78
N GLN A 90 15.21 18.04 7.96
CA GLN A 90 15.57 18.58 9.27
C GLN A 90 14.77 19.85 9.54
N VAL A 91 14.16 19.91 10.71
CA VAL A 91 13.51 21.09 11.27
C VAL A 91 14.27 21.54 12.51
N VAL A 92 14.56 22.83 12.59
CA VAL A 92 15.28 23.47 13.68
C VAL A 92 14.34 24.36 14.47
N PHE A 93 14.39 24.26 15.79
CA PHE A 93 13.66 25.12 16.72
C PHE A 93 14.64 25.87 17.61
N ASP A 94 14.59 27.20 17.51
CA ASP A 94 15.38 28.14 18.31
C ASP A 94 14.55 28.64 19.51
N PRO A 95 15.18 28.97 20.65
CA PRO A 95 14.48 29.37 21.88
C PRO A 95 13.76 30.71 21.78
N ASP A 96 14.06 31.52 20.76
CA ASP A 96 13.38 32.79 20.46
C ASP A 96 11.86 32.63 20.32
N ARG A 97 11.40 31.43 19.93
CA ARG A 97 9.98 31.07 19.80
C ARG A 97 9.59 30.05 20.87
N ALA A 98 9.41 30.53 22.09
CA ALA A 98 9.18 29.72 23.30
C ALA A 98 8.08 28.64 23.12
N ASP A 99 6.96 28.94 22.48
CA ASP A 99 5.86 27.98 22.30
C ASP A 99 6.26 26.80 21.42
N SER A 100 6.89 27.08 20.27
CA SER A 100 7.36 26.06 19.34
C SER A 100 8.51 25.24 19.94
N PHE A 101 9.39 25.89 20.71
CA PHE A 101 10.50 25.24 21.40
C PHE A 101 10.00 24.30 22.51
N ALA A 102 9.03 24.74 23.31
CA ALA A 102 8.41 23.91 24.35
C ALA A 102 7.65 22.72 23.77
N ALA A 103 6.99 22.89 22.61
CA ALA A 103 6.37 21.79 21.90
C ALA A 103 7.42 20.79 21.39
N ALA A 104 8.52 21.28 20.80
CA ALA A 104 9.60 20.44 20.27
C ALA A 104 10.35 19.67 21.37
N ASP A 105 10.42 20.24 22.58
CA ASP A 105 10.99 19.59 23.74
C ASP A 105 10.18 18.37 24.20
N ARG A 106 8.84 18.44 24.13
CA ARG A 106 7.94 17.35 24.53
C ARG A 106 7.84 16.21 23.53
N VAL A 107 8.10 16.49 22.25
CA VAL A 107 8.03 15.51 21.18
C VAL A 107 8.96 14.32 21.44
N ARG A 108 8.49 13.11 21.12
CA ARG A 108 9.29 11.88 21.15
C ARG A 108 9.30 11.21 19.78
N SER A 109 10.13 10.16 19.66
CA SER A 109 10.22 9.38 18.43
C SER A 109 8.86 8.87 17.98
N GLU A 110 8.64 8.91 16.67
CA GLU A 110 7.43 8.47 15.98
C GLU A 110 6.14 9.24 16.28
N TYR A 111 6.22 10.37 17.00
CA TYR A 111 5.10 11.32 17.09
C TYR A 111 4.70 11.80 15.70
N VAL A 112 3.39 11.96 15.48
CA VAL A 112 2.83 12.51 14.25
C VAL A 112 2.70 14.01 14.43
N VAL A 113 3.40 14.77 13.61
CA VAL A 113 3.52 16.22 13.77
C VAL A 113 3.19 16.95 12.47
N LYS A 114 2.72 18.18 12.63
CA LYS A 114 2.63 19.19 11.60
C LYS A 114 3.53 20.36 11.99
N VAL A 115 4.36 20.80 11.05
CA VAL A 115 5.28 21.92 11.23
C VAL A 115 5.02 22.95 10.17
N VAL A 116 4.88 24.21 10.58
CA VAL A 116 4.96 25.37 9.68
C VAL A 116 6.32 26.02 9.91
N GLY A 117 7.03 26.37 8.85
CA GLY A 117 8.35 26.98 8.98
C GLY A 117 8.91 27.48 7.66
N LYS A 118 10.09 28.10 7.72
CA LYS A 118 10.75 28.69 6.55
C LYS A 118 11.98 27.90 6.15
N VAL A 119 12.11 27.61 4.87
CA VAL A 119 13.29 26.92 4.32
C VAL A 119 14.48 27.87 4.33
N ARG A 120 15.63 27.40 4.83
CA ARG A 120 16.92 28.09 4.77
C ARG A 120 18.04 27.13 4.38
N ALA A 121 19.09 27.64 3.73
CA ALA A 121 20.31 26.87 3.55
C ALA A 121 20.92 26.50 4.91
N ARG A 122 21.51 25.31 4.98
CA ARG A 122 22.28 24.92 6.17
C ARG A 122 23.60 25.71 6.21
N PRO A 123 24.14 26.00 7.40
CA PRO A 123 25.47 26.57 7.54
C PRO A 123 26.54 25.71 6.84
N ALA A 124 27.61 26.36 6.38
CA ALA A 124 28.77 25.67 5.81
C ALA A 124 29.32 24.64 6.83
N GLY A 125 29.41 23.37 6.42
CA GLY A 125 29.81 22.24 7.27
C GLY A 125 28.67 21.45 7.94
N ALA A 126 27.43 21.92 7.87
CA ALA A 126 26.25 21.20 8.40
C ALA A 126 25.41 20.49 7.31
N VAL A 127 25.88 20.54 6.06
CA VAL A 127 25.26 19.84 4.91
C VAL A 127 25.40 18.34 5.09
N ASN A 128 24.29 17.61 4.96
CA ASN A 128 24.27 16.16 5.11
C ASN A 128 24.14 15.45 3.75
N ALA A 129 25.24 14.90 3.24
CA ALA A 129 25.24 14.21 1.94
C ALA A 129 24.38 12.93 1.91
N ASN A 130 24.03 12.35 3.05
CA ASN A 130 23.21 11.14 3.13
C ASN A 130 21.70 11.43 3.10
N MET A 131 21.29 12.68 2.98
CA MET A 131 19.89 13.12 2.97
C MET A 131 19.62 13.93 1.70
N ALA A 132 18.56 13.57 0.96
CA ALA A 132 18.20 14.29 -0.27
C ALA A 132 17.96 15.79 -0.05
N SER A 133 17.30 16.15 1.07
CA SER A 133 17.14 17.54 1.50
C SER A 133 18.30 18.05 2.38
N GLY A 134 19.48 17.44 2.28
CA GLY A 134 20.58 17.64 3.22
C GLY A 134 21.31 18.98 3.09
N ALA A 135 21.10 19.72 2.00
CA ALA A 135 21.64 21.06 1.79
C ALA A 135 20.84 22.16 2.52
N ILE A 136 19.61 21.87 2.90
CA ILE A 136 18.67 22.83 3.50
C ILE A 136 18.09 22.31 4.82
N GLU A 137 17.47 23.21 5.56
CA GLU A 137 16.68 22.91 6.75
C GLU A 137 15.49 23.85 6.84
N VAL A 138 14.55 23.50 7.72
CA VAL A 138 13.36 24.33 7.97
C VAL A 138 13.48 24.94 9.36
N LEU A 139 13.47 26.26 9.43
CA LEU A 139 13.31 26.96 10.71
C LEU A 139 11.84 26.87 11.12
N GLY A 140 11.56 26.10 12.16
CA GLY A 140 10.21 25.84 12.67
C GLY A 140 9.59 27.08 13.31
N TYR A 141 8.44 27.50 12.81
CA TYR A 141 7.65 28.60 13.34
C TYR A 141 6.56 28.11 14.28
N GLU A 142 5.88 27.05 13.87
CA GLU A 142 4.82 26.39 14.62
C GLU A 142 5.02 24.88 14.56
N LEU A 143 4.71 24.21 15.67
CA LEU A 143 4.74 22.76 15.78
C LEU A 143 3.45 22.29 16.47
N GLU A 144 2.67 21.51 15.75
CA GLU A 144 1.43 20.90 16.21
C GLU A 144 1.64 19.39 16.30
N VAL A 145 1.41 18.81 17.49
CA VAL A 145 1.38 17.36 17.67
C VAL A 145 0.00 16.86 17.28
N LEU A 146 -0.10 16.24 16.10
CA LEU A 146 -1.34 15.67 15.58
C LEU A 146 -1.71 14.38 16.31
N ASN A 147 -0.70 13.58 16.67
CA ASN A 147 -0.88 12.39 17.49
C ASN A 147 0.42 12.02 18.22
N GLU A 148 0.29 11.65 19.47
CA GLU A 148 1.39 11.09 20.26
C GLU A 148 1.62 9.63 19.87
N SER A 149 2.84 9.15 20.07
CA SER A 149 3.20 7.74 19.83
C SER A 149 3.89 7.17 21.04
N GLU A 150 3.53 5.94 21.40
CA GLU A 150 4.37 5.15 22.29
C GLU A 150 5.74 4.88 21.64
N THR A 151 6.75 4.61 22.47
CA THR A 151 8.08 4.24 22.00
C THR A 151 7.97 3.03 21.09
N PRO A 152 8.51 3.08 19.85
CA PRO A 152 8.40 1.97 18.93
C PRO A 152 9.10 0.72 19.51
N PRO A 153 8.57 -0.49 19.25
CA PRO A 153 9.09 -1.74 19.81
C PRO A 153 10.51 -2.07 19.34
N PHE A 154 10.95 -1.45 18.25
CA PHE A 154 12.32 -1.49 17.76
C PHE A 154 12.65 -0.19 17.00
N PRO A 155 13.94 0.21 16.93
CA PRO A 155 14.34 1.41 16.20
C PRO A 155 14.16 1.23 14.68
N LEU A 156 13.80 2.31 13.98
CA LEU A 156 13.63 2.32 12.52
C LEU A 156 14.94 2.56 11.74
N ASN A 157 16.08 2.41 12.40
CA ASN A 157 17.40 2.64 11.80
C ASN A 157 17.82 1.44 10.93
N GLU A 158 18.64 1.70 9.91
CA GLU A 158 19.04 0.72 8.89
C GLU A 158 19.81 -0.50 9.43
N TYR A 159 20.55 -0.35 10.53
CA TYR A 159 21.44 -1.39 11.08
C TYR A 159 20.98 -1.93 12.44
N SER A 160 19.68 -2.13 12.62
CA SER A 160 19.15 -2.72 13.85
C SER A 160 18.93 -4.23 13.66
N ASP A 161 19.62 -5.02 14.46
CA ASP A 161 19.50 -6.49 14.48
C ASP A 161 18.22 -6.89 15.24
N VAL A 162 17.08 -6.70 14.59
CA VAL A 162 15.75 -7.00 15.13
C VAL A 162 15.28 -8.30 14.53
N GLY A 163 14.94 -9.28 15.39
CA GLY A 163 14.40 -10.56 14.96
C GLY A 163 13.16 -10.43 14.08
N GLU A 164 13.07 -11.31 13.07
CA GLU A 164 11.99 -11.31 12.09
C GLU A 164 10.60 -11.44 12.73
N GLU A 165 10.46 -12.26 13.78
CA GLU A 165 9.21 -12.45 14.52
C GLU A 165 8.66 -11.11 15.05
N THR A 166 9.50 -10.30 15.70
CA THR A 166 9.12 -8.98 16.20
C THR A 166 8.73 -8.03 15.07
N ARG A 167 9.46 -8.08 13.95
CA ARG A 167 9.16 -7.27 12.76
C ARG A 167 7.83 -7.65 12.12
N LEU A 168 7.49 -8.93 12.07
CA LEU A 168 6.20 -9.42 11.58
C LEU A 168 5.06 -9.07 12.54
N ARG A 169 5.27 -9.20 13.85
CA ARG A 169 4.29 -8.80 14.88
C ARG A 169 3.93 -7.32 14.79
N TYR A 170 4.92 -6.47 14.56
CA TYR A 170 4.75 -5.01 14.41
C TYR A 170 5.01 -4.54 12.98
N ARG A 171 4.50 -5.29 12.00
CA ARG A 171 4.76 -5.02 10.57
C ARG A 171 4.38 -3.61 10.14
N PHE A 172 3.36 -3.02 10.77
CA PHE A 172 2.95 -1.63 10.51
C PHE A 172 4.02 -0.58 10.88
N ILE A 173 4.91 -0.88 11.83
CA ILE A 173 6.09 -0.06 12.14
C ILE A 173 7.23 -0.43 11.19
N ASP A 174 7.48 -1.72 10.95
CA ASP A 174 8.55 -2.18 10.05
C ASP A 174 8.41 -1.60 8.63
N LEU A 175 7.17 -1.49 8.13
CA LEU A 175 6.87 -0.91 6.82
C LEU A 175 7.15 0.61 6.74
N ARG A 176 7.42 1.29 7.85
CA ARG A 176 7.87 2.69 7.85
C ARG A 176 9.36 2.83 7.48
N ARG A 177 10.13 1.74 7.52
CA ARG A 177 11.55 1.75 7.14
C ARG A 177 11.68 2.03 5.63
N PRO A 178 12.59 2.93 5.20
CA PRO A 178 12.75 3.28 3.79
C PRO A 178 12.93 2.06 2.89
N GLU A 179 13.77 1.10 3.28
CA GLU A 179 14.00 -0.15 2.55
C GLU A 179 12.69 -0.92 2.24
N MET A 180 11.83 -1.07 3.24
CA MET A 180 10.56 -1.82 3.10
C MET A 180 9.53 -1.05 2.28
N ALA A 181 9.46 0.28 2.49
CA ALA A 181 8.60 1.16 1.72
C ALA A 181 8.99 1.17 0.22
N GLU A 182 10.30 1.22 -0.08
CA GLU A 182 10.80 1.16 -1.45
C GLU A 182 10.50 -0.16 -2.13
N LYS A 183 10.60 -1.31 -1.45
CA LYS A 183 10.19 -2.60 -2.02
C LYS A 183 8.70 -2.61 -2.42
N LEU A 184 7.82 -2.05 -1.60
CA LEU A 184 6.39 -1.96 -1.93
C LEU A 184 6.10 -0.97 -3.06
N ARG A 185 6.80 0.16 -3.09
CA ARG A 185 6.71 1.14 -4.20
C ARG A 185 7.20 0.54 -5.51
N LEU A 186 8.33 -0.15 -5.47
CA LEU A 186 8.88 -0.85 -6.61
C LEU A 186 7.90 -1.91 -7.11
N ARG A 187 7.33 -2.73 -6.21
CA ARG A 187 6.26 -3.68 -6.58
C ARG A 187 5.10 -2.99 -7.28
N SER A 188 4.62 -1.86 -6.76
CA SER A 188 3.54 -1.07 -7.38
C SER A 188 3.89 -0.54 -8.78
N ARG A 189 5.12 -0.02 -8.94
CA ARG A 189 5.66 0.44 -10.24
C ARG A 189 5.75 -0.71 -11.24
N ILE A 190 6.24 -1.87 -10.82
CA ILE A 190 6.32 -3.08 -11.63
C ILE A 190 4.92 -3.49 -12.11
N THR A 191 3.96 -3.64 -11.20
CA THR A 191 2.59 -4.03 -11.59
C THR A 191 1.93 -3.00 -12.49
N THR A 192 2.16 -1.70 -12.28
CA THR A 192 1.67 -0.64 -13.16
C THR A 192 2.26 -0.75 -14.56
N SER A 193 3.56 -1.02 -14.65
CA SER A 193 4.25 -1.18 -15.93
C SER A 193 3.77 -2.41 -16.69
N ILE A 194 3.52 -3.53 -15.99
CA ILE A 194 3.03 -4.77 -16.58
C ILE A 194 1.62 -4.56 -17.15
N ARG A 195 0.72 -3.94 -16.36
CA ARG A 195 -0.64 -3.61 -16.81
C ARG A 195 -0.63 -2.78 -18.07
N ARG A 196 0.14 -1.67 -18.08
CA ARG A 196 0.28 -0.82 -19.28
C ARG A 196 0.77 -1.62 -20.49
N TYR A 197 1.78 -2.45 -20.32
CA TYR A 197 2.29 -3.27 -21.43
C TYR A 197 1.22 -4.22 -21.98
N LEU A 198 0.50 -4.93 -21.11
CA LEU A 198 -0.54 -5.88 -21.53
C LEU A 198 -1.73 -5.16 -22.17
N ASP A 199 -2.15 -4.03 -21.61
CA ASP A 199 -3.20 -3.16 -22.19
C ASP A 199 -2.80 -2.66 -23.59
N ASP A 200 -1.56 -2.17 -23.75
CA ASP A 200 -1.02 -1.69 -25.03
C ASP A 200 -0.92 -2.81 -26.08
N ASN A 201 -0.87 -4.08 -25.66
CA ASN A 201 -0.82 -5.26 -26.53
C ASN A 201 -2.19 -5.95 -26.71
N GLY A 202 -3.28 -5.28 -26.32
CA GLY A 202 -4.65 -5.74 -26.56
C GLY A 202 -5.11 -6.87 -25.64
N PHE A 203 -4.44 -7.09 -24.51
CA PHE A 203 -4.93 -8.01 -23.49
C PHE A 203 -6.05 -7.35 -22.67
N LEU A 204 -6.99 -8.16 -22.20
CA LEU A 204 -8.10 -7.71 -21.34
C LEU A 204 -7.88 -8.16 -19.89
N ASP A 205 -7.93 -7.21 -18.96
CA ASP A 205 -7.93 -7.47 -17.51
C ASP A 205 -9.31 -7.96 -17.08
N VAL A 206 -9.48 -9.27 -16.93
CA VAL A 206 -10.77 -9.88 -16.55
C VAL A 206 -10.64 -10.55 -15.19
N GLU A 207 -11.54 -10.22 -14.27
CA GLU A 207 -11.53 -10.83 -12.94
C GLU A 207 -12.20 -12.22 -12.95
N THR A 208 -11.50 -13.22 -12.42
CA THR A 208 -12.05 -14.56 -12.20
C THR A 208 -12.46 -14.78 -10.74
N PRO A 209 -13.48 -15.62 -10.46
CA PRO A 209 -13.99 -15.82 -9.11
C PRO A 209 -12.97 -16.55 -8.20
N ILE A 210 -12.97 -16.16 -6.92
CA ILE A 210 -12.12 -16.77 -5.87
C ILE A 210 -12.80 -17.97 -5.18
N LEU A 211 -14.14 -18.03 -5.16
CA LEU A 211 -14.86 -19.16 -4.60
C LEU A 211 -15.17 -20.15 -5.71
N THR A 212 -14.29 -21.15 -5.87
CA THR A 212 -14.35 -22.14 -6.97
C THR A 212 -14.81 -23.50 -6.45
N ARG A 213 -14.92 -24.47 -7.36
CA ARG A 213 -15.16 -25.88 -7.01
C ARG A 213 -13.81 -26.55 -6.73
N ALA A 214 -13.74 -27.34 -5.67
CA ALA A 214 -12.57 -28.16 -5.37
C ALA A 214 -12.29 -29.16 -6.49
N THR A 215 -11.03 -29.28 -6.89
CA THR A 215 -10.55 -30.28 -7.85
C THR A 215 -9.58 -31.22 -7.15
N PRO A 216 -9.72 -32.56 -7.29
CA PRO A 216 -8.86 -33.51 -6.59
C PRO A 216 -7.41 -33.57 -7.12
N GLU A 217 -7.09 -32.87 -8.21
CA GLU A 217 -5.77 -32.83 -8.83
C GLU A 217 -5.03 -31.52 -8.51
N GLY A 218 -3.70 -31.59 -8.39
CA GLY A 218 -2.84 -30.43 -8.11
C GLY A 218 -2.36 -30.37 -6.66
N ALA A 219 -2.17 -29.15 -6.15
CA ALA A 219 -1.86 -28.91 -4.74
C ALA A 219 -3.11 -29.13 -3.86
N ARG A 220 -2.97 -29.03 -2.54
CA ARG A 220 -4.13 -29.06 -1.64
C ARG A 220 -4.83 -27.69 -1.65
N ASP A 221 -6.16 -27.72 -1.75
CA ASP A 221 -7.00 -26.52 -1.74
C ASP A 221 -7.30 -26.03 -0.33
N TYR A 222 -7.33 -24.71 -0.14
CA TYR A 222 -8.02 -24.11 1.00
C TYR A 222 -9.52 -24.20 0.80
N LEU A 223 -10.24 -24.73 1.79
CA LEU A 223 -11.69 -24.92 1.74
C LEU A 223 -12.44 -23.84 2.51
N VAL A 224 -13.53 -23.34 1.91
CA VAL A 224 -14.45 -22.39 2.54
C VAL A 224 -15.82 -23.05 2.68
N PRO A 225 -16.30 -23.35 3.90
CA PRO A 225 -17.58 -24.02 4.10
C PRO A 225 -18.76 -23.14 3.67
N SER A 226 -19.71 -23.74 2.95
CA SER A 226 -20.91 -23.03 2.49
C SER A 226 -21.98 -22.97 3.57
N ARG A 227 -22.37 -21.76 3.97
CA ARG A 227 -23.50 -21.57 4.90
C ARG A 227 -24.84 -21.99 4.27
N THR A 228 -25.01 -21.80 2.97
CA THR A 228 -26.29 -22.04 2.26
C THR A 228 -26.47 -23.48 1.82
N HIS A 229 -25.37 -24.21 1.63
CA HIS A 229 -25.39 -25.61 1.19
C HIS A 229 -24.63 -26.46 2.23
N PRO A 230 -25.32 -26.95 3.27
CA PRO A 230 -24.70 -27.76 4.32
C PRO A 230 -23.95 -28.97 3.74
N GLY A 231 -22.74 -29.22 4.25
CA GLY A 231 -21.87 -30.30 3.77
C GLY A 231 -21.11 -30.01 2.47
N SER A 232 -21.33 -28.83 1.86
CA SER A 232 -20.61 -28.39 0.66
C SER A 232 -19.56 -27.33 0.99
N PHE A 233 -18.48 -27.32 0.20
CA PHE A 233 -17.34 -26.41 0.35
C PHE A 233 -17.01 -25.75 -0.98
N PHE A 234 -16.59 -24.50 -0.92
CA PHE A 234 -15.83 -23.86 -2.00
C PHE A 234 -14.35 -24.15 -1.80
N ALA A 235 -13.58 -24.07 -2.88
CA ALA A 235 -12.13 -24.05 -2.85
C ALA A 235 -11.61 -22.66 -3.25
N LEU A 236 -10.48 -22.25 -2.67
CA LEU A 236 -9.72 -21.10 -3.17
C LEU A 236 -8.83 -21.54 -4.34
N PRO A 237 -8.71 -20.75 -5.43
CA PRO A 237 -8.02 -21.17 -6.63
C PRO A 237 -6.51 -21.23 -6.43
N GLN A 238 -5.90 -22.31 -6.92
CA GLN A 238 -4.43 -22.44 -7.04
C GLN A 238 -3.88 -21.57 -8.18
N SER A 239 -4.70 -21.33 -9.20
CA SER A 239 -4.53 -20.37 -10.29
C SER A 239 -5.87 -20.21 -11.04
N PRO A 240 -6.05 -19.18 -11.88
CA PRO A 240 -7.23 -19.03 -12.73
C PRO A 240 -7.31 -20.00 -13.93
N GLN A 241 -6.54 -21.11 -13.93
CA GLN A 241 -6.30 -21.97 -15.10
C GLN A 241 -7.56 -22.38 -15.87
N LEU A 242 -8.60 -22.86 -15.18
CA LEU A 242 -9.83 -23.28 -15.86
C LEU A 242 -10.62 -22.08 -16.39
N PHE A 243 -10.60 -20.95 -15.68
CA PHE A 243 -11.34 -19.75 -16.09
C PHE A 243 -10.71 -19.07 -17.29
N LYS A 244 -9.37 -18.94 -17.34
CA LYS A 244 -8.71 -18.36 -18.50
C LYS A 244 -8.92 -19.18 -19.77
N GLN A 245 -8.95 -20.51 -19.65
CA GLN A 245 -9.30 -21.39 -20.77
C GLN A 245 -10.76 -21.20 -21.21
N LEU A 246 -11.70 -21.08 -20.27
CA LEU A 246 -13.09 -20.76 -20.60
C LEU A 246 -13.23 -19.40 -21.28
N LEU A 247 -12.40 -18.41 -20.92
CA LEU A 247 -12.36 -17.11 -21.59
C LEU A 247 -11.87 -17.24 -23.03
N MET A 248 -10.86 -18.06 -23.31
CA MET A 248 -10.43 -18.35 -24.68
C MET A 248 -11.57 -18.98 -25.49
N VAL A 249 -12.27 -19.97 -24.91
CA VAL A 249 -13.45 -20.60 -25.53
C VAL A 249 -14.59 -19.60 -25.75
N ALA A 250 -14.75 -18.62 -24.86
CA ALA A 250 -15.76 -17.56 -24.96
C ALA A 250 -15.41 -16.48 -26.01
N GLY A 251 -14.25 -16.58 -26.66
CA GLY A 251 -13.83 -15.67 -27.73
C GLY A 251 -13.05 -14.45 -27.25
N PHE A 252 -12.61 -14.42 -25.98
CA PHE A 252 -11.63 -13.43 -25.54
C PHE A 252 -10.26 -13.84 -26.09
N ASP A 253 -9.77 -13.15 -27.13
CA ASP A 253 -8.55 -13.53 -27.84
C ASP A 253 -7.29 -13.44 -26.96
N ARG A 254 -7.25 -12.47 -26.04
CA ARG A 254 -6.11 -12.20 -25.15
C ARG A 254 -6.59 -11.79 -23.77
N TYR A 255 -6.20 -12.55 -22.76
CA TYR A 255 -6.59 -12.36 -21.37
C TYR A 255 -5.36 -12.17 -20.49
N TYR A 256 -5.47 -11.28 -19.52
CA TYR A 256 -4.55 -11.27 -18.39
C TYR A 256 -5.25 -10.98 -17.07
N GLN A 257 -4.60 -11.35 -15.97
CA GLN A 257 -5.02 -10.97 -14.63
C GLN A 257 -3.83 -10.99 -13.67
N ILE A 258 -3.71 -9.96 -12.82
CA ILE A 258 -2.84 -10.04 -11.64
C ILE A 258 -3.64 -10.66 -10.49
N ALA A 259 -3.65 -11.99 -10.42
CA ALA A 259 -4.55 -12.78 -9.59
C ALA A 259 -3.94 -13.20 -8.25
N LYS A 260 -4.78 -13.31 -7.22
CA LYS A 260 -4.43 -13.95 -5.95
C LYS A 260 -4.66 -15.46 -6.05
N CYS A 261 -3.66 -16.22 -5.63
CA CYS A 261 -3.63 -17.67 -5.71
C CYS A 261 -3.31 -18.26 -4.33
N PHE A 262 -3.88 -19.43 -4.06
CA PHE A 262 -3.85 -20.07 -2.75
C PHE A 262 -3.42 -21.53 -2.87
N ARG A 263 -2.45 -21.95 -2.05
CA ARG A 263 -1.99 -23.35 -1.98
C ARG A 263 -1.78 -23.75 -0.53
N ASP A 264 -2.44 -24.81 -0.09
CA ASP A 264 -2.27 -25.37 1.26
C ASP A 264 -1.10 -26.35 1.29
N GLU A 265 0.11 -25.82 1.09
CA GLU A 265 1.38 -26.54 1.10
C GLU A 265 2.32 -26.05 2.21
N ASP A 266 3.31 -26.87 2.56
CA ASP A 266 4.35 -26.47 3.52
C ASP A 266 5.11 -25.23 3.04
N LEU A 267 5.28 -24.28 3.95
CA LEU A 267 5.97 -23.03 3.68
C LEU A 267 7.47 -23.24 3.49
N ARG A 268 8.06 -22.39 2.64
CA ARG A 268 9.51 -22.28 2.43
C ARG A 268 9.89 -20.80 2.36
N ALA A 269 11.19 -20.52 2.32
CA ALA A 269 11.70 -19.15 2.24
C ALA A 269 11.08 -18.33 1.09
N ASP A 270 10.74 -18.99 -0.02
CA ASP A 270 10.16 -18.42 -1.24
C ASP A 270 8.70 -18.83 -1.49
N ARG A 271 8.06 -19.54 -0.55
CA ARG A 271 6.69 -20.07 -0.71
C ARG A 271 5.76 -19.57 0.38
N GLN A 272 4.74 -18.86 -0.05
CA GLN A 272 3.67 -18.34 0.80
C GLN A 272 2.34 -19.02 0.43
N PRO A 273 1.43 -19.21 1.39
CA PRO A 273 0.18 -19.92 1.14
C PRO A 273 -0.78 -19.08 0.30
N GLU A 274 -0.66 -17.75 0.40
CA GLU A 274 -1.27 -16.77 -0.48
C GLU A 274 -0.16 -16.05 -1.27
N PHE A 275 -0.24 -16.11 -2.59
CA PHE A 275 0.70 -15.44 -3.48
C PHE A 275 -0.02 -14.77 -4.64
N THR A 276 0.71 -13.96 -5.41
CA THR A 276 0.16 -13.20 -6.53
C THR A 276 0.82 -13.66 -7.81
N GLN A 277 0.01 -14.03 -8.80
CA GLN A 277 0.48 -14.42 -10.14
C GLN A 277 0.10 -13.35 -11.15
N ILE A 278 0.90 -13.22 -12.20
CA ILE A 278 0.53 -12.55 -13.44
C ILE A 278 0.10 -13.67 -14.37
N ASP A 279 -1.20 -13.89 -14.47
CA ASP A 279 -1.78 -14.94 -15.30
C ASP A 279 -2.11 -14.36 -16.67
N ILE A 280 -1.73 -15.09 -17.72
CA ILE A 280 -1.85 -14.67 -19.12
C ILE A 280 -2.35 -15.87 -19.92
N GLU A 281 -3.25 -15.63 -20.88
CA GLU A 281 -3.70 -16.63 -21.83
C GLU A 281 -4.01 -15.96 -23.18
N THR A 282 -3.72 -16.64 -24.29
CA THR A 282 -3.97 -16.15 -25.65
C THR A 282 -4.57 -17.24 -26.55
N SER A 283 -5.40 -16.85 -27.50
CA SER A 283 -5.91 -17.71 -28.56
C SER A 283 -5.06 -17.59 -29.83
N PHE A 284 -5.01 -18.65 -30.63
CA PHE A 284 -4.39 -18.67 -31.97
C PHE A 284 -2.90 -18.27 -32.05
N LEU A 285 -2.14 -18.40 -30.95
CA LEU A 285 -0.70 -18.19 -30.92
C LEU A 285 0.06 -19.50 -30.69
N ASN A 286 1.26 -19.60 -31.25
CA ASN A 286 2.16 -20.70 -30.97
C ASN A 286 3.07 -20.40 -29.76
N GLU A 287 3.91 -21.37 -29.39
CA GLU A 287 4.83 -21.22 -28.25
C GLU A 287 5.82 -20.06 -28.42
N GLU A 288 6.40 -19.89 -29.61
CA GLU A 288 7.38 -18.83 -29.90
C GLU A 288 6.76 -17.43 -29.77
N ASP A 289 5.51 -17.27 -30.20
CA ASP A 289 4.75 -16.02 -30.08
C ASP A 289 4.50 -15.67 -28.60
N ILE A 290 4.10 -16.65 -27.78
CA ILE A 290 3.84 -16.45 -26.34
C ILE A 290 5.14 -16.11 -25.60
N ILE A 291 6.23 -16.82 -25.91
CA ILE A 291 7.59 -16.51 -25.46
C ILE A 291 7.91 -15.05 -25.81
N GLY A 292 7.80 -14.65 -27.07
CA GLY A 292 8.09 -13.28 -27.52
C GLY A 292 7.28 -12.21 -26.78
N LEU A 293 5.99 -12.45 -26.54
CA LEU A 293 5.10 -11.54 -25.82
C LEU A 293 5.43 -11.43 -24.32
N THR A 294 5.95 -12.49 -23.71
CA THR A 294 6.27 -12.50 -22.27
C THR A 294 7.70 -12.03 -21.97
N TYR A 295 8.66 -12.24 -22.87
CA TYR A 295 10.06 -11.86 -22.65
C TYR A 295 10.38 -10.39 -22.91
N ASN A 296 9.86 -9.80 -23.98
CA ASN A 296 10.06 -8.38 -24.28
C ASN A 296 9.68 -7.41 -23.14
N PRO A 297 8.60 -7.64 -22.36
CA PRO A 297 8.30 -6.82 -21.20
C PRO A 297 9.20 -7.15 -19.99
N LEU A 298 9.63 -8.40 -19.80
CA LEU A 298 10.52 -8.79 -18.70
C LEU A 298 11.81 -7.96 -18.71
N THR A 299 12.48 -7.80 -19.85
CA THR A 299 13.70 -6.98 -19.95
C THR A 299 13.44 -5.51 -19.59
N LYS A 300 12.33 -4.94 -20.05
CA LYS A 300 11.91 -3.56 -19.71
C LYS A 300 11.58 -3.42 -18.22
N HIS A 301 10.96 -4.42 -17.60
CA HIS A 301 10.64 -4.42 -16.17
C HIS A 301 11.88 -4.64 -15.29
N TYR A 302 12.84 -5.45 -15.73
CA TYR A 302 14.13 -5.60 -15.06
C TYR A 302 14.91 -4.30 -15.10
N LYS A 303 14.94 -3.60 -16.25
CA LYS A 303 15.55 -2.27 -16.34
C LYS A 303 14.90 -1.27 -15.38
N LEU A 304 13.58 -1.32 -15.21
CA LEU A 304 12.86 -0.49 -14.23
C LEU A 304 13.29 -0.78 -12.78
N ALA A 305 13.66 -2.03 -12.47
CA ALA A 305 13.97 -2.49 -11.12
C ALA A 305 15.45 -2.40 -10.74
N SER A 306 16.36 -2.62 -11.69
CA SER A 306 17.79 -2.74 -11.42
C SER A 306 18.69 -1.94 -12.35
N ASP A 307 18.14 -1.20 -13.33
CA ASP A 307 18.90 -0.48 -14.38
C ASP A 307 19.93 -1.36 -15.12
N VAL A 308 19.66 -2.67 -15.18
CA VAL A 308 20.48 -3.67 -15.84
C VAL A 308 19.75 -4.17 -17.08
N ASP A 309 20.44 -4.21 -18.21
CA ASP A 309 19.97 -4.89 -19.40
C ASP A 309 20.22 -6.41 -19.23
N VAL A 310 19.16 -7.19 -19.31
CA VAL A 310 19.20 -8.64 -19.12
C VAL A 310 19.15 -9.33 -20.48
N ASN A 311 20.18 -10.12 -20.79
CA ASN A 311 20.16 -11.06 -21.89
C ASN A 311 19.68 -12.43 -21.38
N TYR A 312 18.91 -13.15 -22.19
CA TYR A 312 18.43 -14.48 -21.84
C TYR A 312 19.03 -15.55 -22.76
N MET A 313 19.11 -16.76 -22.22
CA MET A 313 19.43 -17.98 -22.94
C MET A 313 18.25 -18.94 -22.77
N ILE A 314 17.69 -19.44 -23.86
CA ILE A 314 16.72 -20.53 -23.81
C ILE A 314 17.50 -21.83 -23.76
N GLN A 315 17.29 -22.62 -22.71
CA GLN A 315 17.87 -23.95 -22.53
C GLN A 315 16.73 -24.96 -22.44
N THR A 316 16.94 -26.14 -23.01
CA THR A 316 16.03 -27.26 -22.78
C THR A 316 16.18 -27.77 -21.34
N LEU A 317 15.14 -28.43 -20.81
CA LEU A 317 15.20 -29.07 -19.47
C LEU A 317 16.32 -30.11 -19.35
N ARG A 318 16.84 -30.62 -20.47
CA ARG A 318 17.94 -31.59 -20.49
C ARG A 318 19.31 -30.91 -20.37
N GLU A 319 19.40 -29.65 -20.78
CA GLU A 319 20.63 -28.85 -20.76
C GLU A 319 20.82 -28.10 -19.44
N ALA A 320 19.72 -27.81 -18.73
CA ALA A 320 19.70 -27.20 -17.40
C ALA A 320 20.01 -28.21 -16.28
#